data_AF-A0A9E5S5E9-F1
#
_entry.id   AF-A0A9E5S5E9-F1
#
_cell.length_a   1.000
_cell.length_b   1.000
_cell.length_c   1.000
_cell.angle_alpha   90.00
_cell.angle_beta   90.00
_cell.angle_gamma   90.00
#
_symmetry.space_group_name_H-M   'P 1'
#
loop_
_entity.id
_entity.type
_entity.pdbx_description
1 polymer ?
#
loop_
_entity_poly.entity_id
_entity_poly.type
_entity_poly.pdbx_seq_one_letter_code
_entity_poly.pdbx_strand_id
1 'polypeptide(L)'
;MKKHLAKTLLLLLTVGSFFFQSACTATDDLQTFLQRFRQSGTRPAIGTVLTEADLINKLTDAIRPESDPQVIFDQIPETQRKNVNRDQFQQYIQLLRCGIPGDVLAFSHINPAESDDVRTMVRDRRPEFPEMADRLQGYWIYYQRTSQQVDQFALYIHKSKEGRAYLAADWIEQTLALANYADLYMSAVDGANISALSVLLEPFVPTKAVREAKAAKVIAYYAQNKTLRLRDFQLAHARADSIVYLEDEAPEQDSFAASGRLLEVFATPSGHNKINNIIPDELSAADVKIFFDGEPFHDFIDPEQQKPIQVRSAQIDAVLGEPRQHDNSNCLTNSDNVSQMQLMYDQAELRIIGECYRHHRWAGRIIGIRIAGPAIGLASGLQPGLKIAEVLQIYPFADETDYKVFGQTPWGEMTLVMSTDGEVLTEIALGWKSR
;
A
#
# COMPACT_ATOMS: atom_id res chain seq x y z
N MET A 1 3.83 2.53 14.81
CA MET A 1 3.59 2.28 13.36
C MET A 1 2.11 2.18 12.97
N LYS A 2 1.28 1.27 13.53
CA LYS A 2 -0.15 1.13 13.13
C LYS A 2 -1.01 2.40 13.24
N LYS A 3 -0.73 3.28 14.22
CA LYS A 3 -1.43 4.58 14.37
C LYS A 3 -1.08 5.61 13.29
N HIS A 4 0.09 5.52 12.65
CA HIS A 4 0.47 6.45 11.58
C HIS A 4 -0.08 5.97 10.24
N LEU A 5 0.00 4.66 9.94
CA LEU A 5 -0.57 4.11 8.70
C LEU A 5 -2.10 4.25 8.68
N ALA A 6 -2.77 4.02 9.82
CA ALA A 6 -4.20 4.28 9.96
C ALA A 6 -4.55 5.78 9.84
N LYS A 7 -3.67 6.71 10.28
CA LYS A 7 -3.90 8.15 10.11
C LYS A 7 -3.65 8.61 8.68
N THR A 8 -2.62 8.13 8.00
CA THR A 8 -2.34 8.44 6.59
C THR A 8 -3.44 7.86 5.68
N LEU A 9 -3.88 6.64 5.95
CA LEU A 9 -5.01 6.01 5.26
C LEU A 9 -6.35 6.70 5.59
N LEU A 10 -6.57 7.12 6.84
CA LEU A 10 -7.76 7.89 7.23
C LEU A 10 -7.76 9.29 6.62
N LEU A 11 -6.60 9.96 6.50
CA LEU A 11 -6.48 11.26 5.83
C LEU A 11 -6.79 11.11 4.32
N LEU A 12 -6.25 10.07 3.68
CA LEU A 12 -6.54 9.74 2.27
C LEU A 12 -8.00 9.32 2.06
N LEU A 13 -8.61 8.57 2.99
CA LEU A 13 -10.01 8.15 2.94
C LEU A 13 -10.99 9.28 3.28
N THR A 14 -10.64 10.24 4.16
CA THR A 14 -11.45 11.44 4.37
C THR A 14 -11.36 12.40 3.20
N VAL A 15 -10.21 12.48 2.53
CA VAL A 15 -10.09 13.18 1.24
C VAL A 15 -10.99 12.47 0.22
N GLY A 16 -10.95 11.14 0.10
CA GLY A 16 -11.83 10.33 -0.76
C GLY A 16 -13.34 10.42 -0.45
N SER A 17 -13.72 10.51 0.83
CA SER A 17 -15.12 10.43 1.26
C SER A 17 -15.85 11.78 1.28
N PHE A 18 -15.13 12.91 1.16
CA PHE A 18 -15.75 14.21 0.93
C PHE A 18 -16.11 14.46 -0.55
N PHE A 19 -15.70 13.58 -1.48
CA PHE A 19 -15.96 13.73 -2.91
C PHE A 19 -17.38 13.40 -3.39
N PHE A 20 -18.31 12.94 -2.53
CA PHE A 20 -19.63 12.50 -3.00
C PHE A 20 -20.88 13.14 -2.36
N GLN A 21 -20.76 14.17 -1.51
CA GLN A 21 -21.96 14.84 -0.94
C GLN A 21 -21.98 16.38 -0.99
N SER A 22 -21.15 17.03 -1.80
CA SER A 22 -21.19 18.51 -1.91
C SER A 22 -21.03 19.04 -3.35
N ALA A 23 -21.46 18.27 -4.35
CA ALA A 23 -21.26 18.60 -5.77
C ALA A 23 -22.22 19.66 -6.35
N CYS A 24 -23.02 20.38 -5.55
CA CYS A 24 -23.95 21.40 -6.08
C CYS A 24 -23.74 22.83 -5.57
N THR A 25 -22.72 23.11 -4.74
CA THR A 25 -22.45 24.48 -4.26
C THR A 25 -21.00 24.96 -4.45
N ALA A 26 -20.07 24.10 -4.86
CA ALA A 26 -18.65 24.45 -5.00
C ALA A 26 -18.29 25.12 -6.35
N THR A 27 -19.13 25.02 -7.37
CA THR A 27 -18.84 25.59 -8.70
C THR A 27 -18.97 27.11 -8.76
N ASP A 28 -19.92 27.69 -8.03
CA ASP A 28 -20.14 29.14 -8.02
C ASP A 28 -19.02 29.89 -7.27
N ASP A 29 -18.50 29.31 -6.19
CA ASP A 29 -17.42 29.92 -5.39
C ASP A 29 -16.07 29.85 -6.13
N LEU A 30 -15.80 28.74 -6.84
CA LEU A 30 -14.63 28.59 -7.70
C LEU A 30 -14.68 29.56 -8.89
N GLN A 31 -15.83 29.73 -9.56
CA GLN A 31 -15.96 30.69 -10.67
C GLN A 31 -15.79 32.13 -10.23
N THR A 32 -16.36 32.50 -9.07
CA THR A 32 -16.21 33.84 -8.49
C THR A 32 -14.76 34.11 -8.06
N PHE A 33 -14.08 33.09 -7.51
CA PHE A 33 -12.65 33.14 -7.21
C PHE A 33 -11.79 33.29 -8.48
N LEU A 34 -12.03 32.49 -9.51
CA LEU A 34 -11.31 32.54 -10.80
C LEU A 34 -11.46 33.89 -11.51
N GLN A 35 -12.65 34.52 -11.41
CA GLN A 35 -12.88 35.87 -11.94
C GLN A 35 -12.06 36.94 -11.19
N ARG A 36 -11.92 36.83 -9.87
CA ARG A 36 -11.07 37.75 -9.08
C ARG A 36 -9.59 37.52 -9.35
N PHE A 37 -9.19 36.27 -9.60
CA PHE A 37 -7.79 35.89 -9.84
C PHE A 37 -7.25 36.41 -11.18
N ARG A 38 -8.06 36.41 -12.26
CA ARG A 38 -7.65 36.98 -13.56
C ARG A 38 -7.35 38.49 -13.52
N GLN A 39 -7.71 39.19 -12.44
CA GLN A 39 -7.55 40.64 -12.30
C GLN A 39 -6.30 41.07 -11.52
N SER A 40 -5.47 40.16 -10.97
CA SER A 40 -4.36 40.52 -10.07
C SER A 40 -2.94 40.44 -10.66
N GLY A 41 -2.77 40.17 -11.95
CA GLY A 41 -1.45 40.01 -12.57
C GLY A 41 -0.77 41.31 -12.97
N THR A 42 -0.14 42.03 -12.04
CA THR A 42 0.83 43.08 -12.39
C THR A 42 2.22 42.44 -12.50
N ARG A 43 2.85 42.48 -13.67
CA ARG A 43 4.23 41.96 -13.87
C ARG A 43 5.21 42.72 -12.95
N PRO A 44 5.91 42.06 -12.01
CA PRO A 44 6.99 42.72 -11.28
C PRO A 44 8.17 43.04 -12.21
N ALA A 45 8.85 44.13 -11.94
CA ALA A 45 10.06 44.53 -12.65
C ALA A 45 11.20 43.53 -12.37
N ILE A 46 12.03 43.28 -13.37
CA ILE A 46 13.22 42.43 -13.26
C ILE A 46 14.13 43.01 -12.16
N GLY A 47 14.36 42.25 -11.08
CA GLY A 47 15.25 42.62 -9.96
C GLY A 47 14.57 42.89 -8.61
N THR A 48 13.23 42.90 -8.54
CA THR A 48 12.52 43.01 -7.25
C THR A 48 12.23 41.63 -6.64
N VAL A 49 12.34 41.51 -5.32
CA VAL A 49 11.92 40.32 -4.56
C VAL A 49 10.46 40.03 -4.86
N LEU A 50 10.15 38.83 -5.35
CA LEU A 50 8.81 38.35 -5.63
C LEU A 50 8.04 38.18 -4.33
N THR A 51 6.75 38.55 -4.33
CA THR A 51 5.86 38.15 -3.24
C THR A 51 5.65 36.64 -3.25
N GLU A 52 5.04 36.11 -2.19
CA GLU A 52 4.68 34.69 -2.11
C GLU A 52 3.77 34.26 -3.27
N ALA A 53 2.74 35.06 -3.56
CA ALA A 53 1.83 34.84 -4.69
C ALA A 53 2.54 34.93 -6.04
N ASP A 54 3.46 35.88 -6.22
CA ASP A 54 4.26 35.98 -7.45
C ASP A 54 5.15 34.76 -7.67
N LEU A 55 5.77 34.24 -6.59
CA LEU A 55 6.59 33.04 -6.67
C LEU A 55 5.76 31.81 -7.03
N ILE A 56 4.58 31.64 -6.43
CA ILE A 56 3.66 30.56 -6.79
C ILE A 56 3.19 30.69 -8.24
N ASN A 57 2.85 31.91 -8.70
CA ASN A 57 2.56 32.17 -10.11
C ASN A 57 3.69 31.75 -11.05
N LYS A 58 4.95 32.01 -10.67
CA LYS A 58 6.10 31.52 -11.46
C LYS A 58 6.18 30.00 -11.47
N LEU A 59 5.93 29.33 -10.35
CA LEU A 59 5.93 27.88 -10.32
C LEU A 59 4.79 27.28 -11.16
N THR A 60 3.58 27.84 -11.09
CA THR A 60 2.46 27.38 -11.92
C THR A 60 2.67 27.67 -13.40
N ASP A 61 3.24 28.83 -13.75
CA ASP A 61 3.66 29.13 -15.12
C ASP A 61 4.69 28.10 -15.61
N ALA A 62 5.67 27.73 -14.78
CA ALA A 62 6.66 26.73 -15.13
C ALA A 62 6.04 25.33 -15.30
N ILE A 63 5.04 24.96 -14.50
CA ILE A 63 4.34 23.68 -14.61
C ILE A 63 3.60 23.56 -15.94
N ARG A 64 3.08 24.64 -16.55
CA ARG A 64 2.33 24.55 -17.80
C ARG A 64 3.12 23.83 -18.93
N PRO A 65 2.51 22.90 -19.69
CA PRO A 65 3.22 22.08 -20.68
C PRO A 65 4.02 22.88 -21.72
N GLU A 66 3.48 24.02 -22.16
CA GLU A 66 4.03 24.90 -23.19
C GLU A 66 5.14 25.84 -22.71
N SER A 67 5.35 25.94 -21.39
CA SER A 67 6.38 26.81 -20.81
C SER A 67 7.75 26.14 -20.81
N ASP A 68 8.80 26.96 -21.00
CA ASP A 68 10.18 26.58 -20.75
C ASP A 68 10.55 26.87 -19.27
N PRO A 69 10.75 25.84 -18.43
CA PRO A 69 11.09 26.03 -17.01
C PRO A 69 12.37 26.84 -16.82
N GLN A 70 13.34 26.76 -17.73
CA GLN A 70 14.60 27.49 -17.59
C GLN A 70 14.41 29.00 -17.75
N VAL A 71 13.56 29.42 -18.68
CA VAL A 71 13.21 30.84 -18.87
C VAL A 71 12.48 31.39 -17.65
N ILE A 72 11.59 30.59 -17.05
CA ILE A 72 10.90 30.99 -15.82
C ILE A 72 11.85 31.05 -14.63
N PHE A 73 12.77 30.11 -14.51
CA PHE A 73 13.80 30.10 -13.46
C PHE A 73 14.64 31.38 -13.45
N ASP A 74 15.01 31.89 -14.63
CA ASP A 74 15.77 33.14 -14.76
C ASP A 74 14.98 34.39 -14.32
N GLN A 75 13.66 34.30 -14.26
CA GLN A 75 12.79 35.37 -13.77
C GLN A 75 12.63 35.35 -12.24
N ILE A 76 13.07 34.28 -11.56
CA ILE A 76 13.08 34.19 -10.10
C ILE A 76 14.38 34.83 -9.59
N PRO A 77 14.31 35.83 -8.68
CA PRO A 77 15.49 36.46 -8.10
C PRO A 77 16.40 35.45 -7.41
N GLU A 78 17.72 35.59 -7.58
CA GLU A 78 18.72 34.68 -7.02
C GLU A 78 18.57 34.50 -5.49
N THR A 79 18.18 35.57 -4.79
CA THR A 79 17.92 35.54 -3.34
C THR A 79 16.77 34.62 -2.93
N GLN A 80 15.84 34.31 -3.84
CA GLN A 80 14.68 33.43 -3.62
C GLN A 80 14.85 32.03 -4.21
N ARG A 81 15.97 31.76 -4.89
CA ARG A 81 16.34 30.44 -5.43
C ARG A 81 17.77 30.07 -5.07
N LYS A 82 18.25 30.57 -3.92
CA LYS A 82 19.63 30.37 -3.46
C LYS A 82 19.94 28.88 -3.42
N ASN A 83 21.05 28.48 -4.04
CA ASN A 83 21.52 27.09 -4.15
C ASN A 83 20.64 26.14 -4.98
N VAL A 84 19.53 26.61 -5.58
CA VAL A 84 18.79 25.84 -6.58
C VAL A 84 19.43 26.13 -7.93
N ASN A 85 19.90 25.09 -8.64
CA ASN A 85 20.41 25.25 -10.00
C ASN A 85 19.32 25.01 -11.06
N ARG A 86 19.61 25.35 -12.32
CA ARG A 86 18.65 25.24 -13.44
C ARG A 86 18.17 23.81 -13.67
N ASP A 87 19.08 22.84 -13.55
CA ASP A 87 18.80 21.43 -13.81
C ASP A 87 17.90 20.84 -12.72
N GLN A 88 18.22 21.09 -11.44
CA GLN A 88 17.36 20.73 -10.31
C GLN A 88 15.96 21.33 -10.43
N PHE A 89 15.88 22.61 -10.81
CA PHE A 89 14.59 23.25 -11.03
C PHE A 89 13.82 22.61 -12.17
N GLN A 90 14.47 22.33 -13.30
CA GLN A 90 13.83 21.68 -14.44
C GLN A 90 13.31 20.29 -14.09
N GLN A 91 14.12 19.44 -13.44
CA GLN A 91 13.72 18.11 -13.00
C GLN A 91 12.55 18.18 -12.01
N TYR A 92 12.58 19.14 -11.08
CA TYR A 92 11.48 19.33 -10.12
C TYR A 92 10.19 19.74 -10.79
N ILE A 93 10.25 20.67 -11.76
CA ILE A 93 9.06 21.06 -12.54
C ILE A 93 8.55 19.89 -13.39
N GLN A 94 9.43 19.09 -14.00
CA GLN A 94 9.05 17.89 -14.74
C GLN A 94 8.34 16.87 -13.83
N LEU A 95 8.83 16.66 -12.61
CA LEU A 95 8.17 15.83 -11.62
C LEU A 95 6.77 16.36 -11.28
N LEU A 96 6.64 17.66 -10.99
CA LEU A 96 5.36 18.27 -10.66
C LEU A 96 4.36 18.18 -11.82
N ARG A 97 4.83 18.28 -13.07
CA ARG A 97 4.00 18.06 -14.27
C ARG A 97 3.39 16.65 -14.32
N CYS A 98 4.07 15.64 -13.80
CA CYS A 98 3.50 14.29 -13.69
C CYS A 98 2.30 14.22 -12.73
N GLY A 99 2.21 15.14 -11.77
CA GLY A 99 1.08 15.23 -10.84
C GLY A 99 -0.04 16.16 -11.29
N ILE A 100 0.23 16.99 -12.30
CA ILE A 100 -0.69 18.02 -12.83
C ILE A 100 -0.84 17.79 -14.35
N PRO A 101 -1.55 16.73 -14.78
CA PRO A 101 -1.65 16.34 -16.20
C PRO A 101 -2.54 17.24 -17.07
N GLY A 102 -2.95 18.41 -16.59
CA GLY A 102 -3.93 19.28 -17.26
C GLY A 102 -3.66 20.77 -17.07
N ASP A 103 -4.64 21.58 -17.45
CA ASP A 103 -4.51 23.04 -17.42
C ASP A 103 -4.66 23.58 -15.99
N VAL A 104 -3.66 24.33 -15.52
CA VAL A 104 -3.72 24.99 -14.21
C VAL A 104 -4.74 26.13 -14.26
N LEU A 105 -5.76 26.03 -13.42
CA LEU A 105 -6.85 27.01 -13.32
C LEU A 105 -6.55 28.10 -12.29
N ALA A 106 -6.09 27.69 -11.11
CA ALA A 106 -5.99 28.53 -9.93
C ALA A 106 -5.06 27.92 -8.88
N PHE A 107 -4.74 28.69 -7.84
CA PHE A 107 -4.20 28.15 -6.60
C PHE A 107 -4.80 28.83 -5.37
N SER A 108 -4.79 28.12 -4.24
CA SER A 108 -5.19 28.63 -2.93
C SER A 108 -4.22 28.15 -1.85
N HIS A 109 -4.24 28.76 -0.67
CA HIS A 109 -3.50 28.24 0.48
C HIS A 109 -4.13 26.93 0.98
N ILE A 110 -3.28 25.97 1.34
CA ILE A 110 -3.70 24.82 2.15
C ILE A 110 -4.15 25.35 3.51
N ASN A 111 -5.23 24.78 4.04
CA ASN A 111 -5.74 25.23 5.33
C ASN A 111 -4.72 24.96 6.47
N PRO A 112 -4.81 25.69 7.60
CA PRO A 112 -3.81 25.56 8.66
C PRO A 112 -3.72 24.16 9.27
N ALA A 113 -4.84 23.45 9.42
CA ALA A 113 -4.87 22.12 10.02
C ALA A 113 -4.12 21.09 9.14
N GLU A 114 -4.43 21.04 7.84
CA GLU A 114 -3.72 20.20 6.87
C GLU A 114 -2.23 20.57 6.77
N SER A 115 -1.91 21.87 6.83
CA SER A 115 -0.53 22.32 6.85
C SER A 115 0.21 21.81 8.10
N ASP A 116 -0.41 21.85 9.28
CA ASP A 116 0.18 21.37 10.52
C ASP A 116 0.37 19.85 10.53
N ASP A 117 -0.55 19.10 9.92
CA ASP A 117 -0.39 17.65 9.70
C ASP A 117 0.82 17.37 8.80
N VAL A 118 0.99 18.11 7.70
CA VAL A 118 2.15 17.97 6.81
C VAL A 118 3.45 18.31 7.54
N ARG A 119 3.49 19.40 8.31
CA ARG A 119 4.66 19.76 9.11
C ARG A 119 5.01 18.66 10.12
N THR A 120 4.01 18.07 10.75
CA THR A 120 4.20 16.95 11.69
C THR A 120 4.78 15.73 10.97
N MET A 121 4.23 15.35 9.82
CA MET A 121 4.76 14.25 9.00
C MET A 121 6.22 14.49 8.57
N VAL A 122 6.55 15.70 8.13
CA VAL A 122 7.92 16.07 7.76
C VAL A 122 8.85 15.96 8.98
N ARG A 123 8.49 16.50 10.15
CA ARG A 123 9.33 16.40 11.35
C ARG A 123 9.52 14.95 11.81
N ASP A 124 8.49 14.13 11.71
CA ASP A 124 8.56 12.71 12.10
C ASP A 124 9.48 11.92 11.17
N ARG A 125 9.44 12.18 9.86
CA ARG A 125 10.21 11.43 8.84
C ARG A 125 11.59 12.00 8.55
N ARG A 126 11.78 13.30 8.76
CA ARG A 126 13.00 14.09 8.51
C ARG A 126 13.35 14.92 9.76
N PRO A 127 13.79 14.28 10.86
CA PRO A 127 14.14 14.98 12.10
C PRO A 127 15.29 16.00 11.92
N GLU A 128 16.06 15.89 10.84
CA GLU A 128 17.09 16.85 10.43
C GLU A 128 16.55 18.17 9.86
N PHE A 129 15.23 18.26 9.58
CA PHE A 129 14.58 19.42 8.94
C PHE A 129 13.55 20.18 9.81
N PRO A 130 13.80 20.43 11.12
CA PRO A 130 12.79 21.07 11.98
C PRO A 130 12.47 22.51 11.53
N GLU A 131 13.50 23.32 11.26
CA GLU A 131 13.29 24.71 10.82
C GLU A 131 12.63 24.81 9.43
N MET A 132 12.89 23.83 8.57
CA MET A 132 12.31 23.79 7.22
C MET A 132 10.83 23.47 7.30
N ALA A 133 10.45 22.46 8.11
CA ALA A 133 9.05 22.14 8.39
C ALA A 133 8.31 23.36 8.99
N ASP A 134 8.89 24.05 9.96
CA ASP A 134 8.27 25.24 10.59
C ASP A 134 7.98 26.37 9.59
N ARG A 135 8.82 26.48 8.55
CA ARG A 135 8.74 27.53 7.53
C ARG A 135 7.95 27.13 6.28
N LEU A 136 7.45 25.90 6.25
CA LEU A 136 6.72 25.34 5.11
C LEU A 136 5.38 26.05 4.91
N GLN A 137 5.11 26.46 3.67
CA GLN A 137 3.84 27.03 3.22
C GLN A 137 3.28 26.14 2.11
N GLY A 138 2.06 25.66 2.29
CA GLY A 138 1.38 24.78 1.34
C GLY A 138 0.35 25.52 0.50
N TYR A 139 0.26 25.12 -0.77
CA TYR A 139 -0.69 25.63 -1.75
C TYR A 139 -1.39 24.49 -2.49
N TRP A 140 -2.71 24.58 -2.62
CA TRP A 140 -3.47 23.75 -3.54
C TRP A 140 -3.39 24.37 -4.94
N ILE A 141 -2.90 23.62 -5.91
CA ILE A 141 -2.95 23.97 -7.33
C ILE A 141 -4.15 23.26 -7.94
N TYR A 142 -5.16 24.01 -8.36
CA TYR A 142 -6.34 23.46 -9.03
C TYR A 142 -6.08 23.36 -10.52
N TYR A 143 -6.33 22.18 -11.10
CA TYR A 143 -6.12 21.93 -12.51
C TYR A 143 -7.26 21.11 -13.10
N GLN A 144 -7.40 21.19 -14.42
CA GLN A 144 -8.46 20.53 -15.17
C GLN A 144 -7.87 19.47 -16.10
N ARG A 145 -8.16 18.19 -15.82
CA ARG A 145 -7.75 17.05 -16.67
C ARG A 145 -8.71 16.86 -17.85
N THR A 146 -10.02 17.00 -17.59
CA THR A 146 -11.10 16.92 -18.59
C THR A 146 -12.12 18.02 -18.34
N SER A 147 -13.01 18.30 -19.31
CA SER A 147 -13.97 19.41 -19.23
C SER A 147 -14.90 19.41 -18.01
N GLN A 148 -14.98 18.31 -17.26
CA GLN A 148 -15.91 18.14 -16.13
C GLN A 148 -15.22 17.87 -14.78
N GLN A 149 -13.90 17.62 -14.74
CA GLN A 149 -13.19 17.26 -13.52
C GLN A 149 -12.10 18.28 -13.19
N VAL A 150 -12.23 18.89 -11.99
CA VAL A 150 -11.20 19.76 -11.40
C VAL A 150 -10.58 18.99 -10.24
N ASP A 151 -9.28 18.73 -10.36
CA ASP A 151 -8.47 18.09 -9.34
C ASP A 151 -7.56 19.13 -8.67
N GLN A 152 -6.91 18.72 -7.57
CA GLN A 152 -5.95 19.58 -6.86
C GLN A 152 -4.65 18.84 -6.57
N PHE A 153 -3.53 19.55 -6.65
CA PHE A 153 -2.20 19.05 -6.31
C PHE A 153 -1.52 19.98 -5.31
N ALA A 154 -0.92 19.43 -4.24
CA ALA A 154 -0.24 20.23 -3.22
C ALA A 154 1.16 20.65 -3.69
N LEU A 155 1.43 21.94 -3.66
CA LEU A 155 2.74 22.53 -3.91
C LEU A 155 3.24 23.25 -2.65
N TYR A 156 4.53 23.15 -2.36
CA TYR A 156 5.12 23.72 -1.15
C TYR A 156 6.27 24.68 -1.46
N ILE A 157 6.31 25.78 -0.71
CA ILE A 157 7.42 26.76 -0.69
C ILE A 157 7.76 27.11 0.77
N HIS A 158 8.82 27.89 0.97
CA HIS A 158 9.30 28.24 2.31
C HIS A 158 9.32 29.74 2.53
N LYS A 159 9.16 30.15 3.80
CA LYS A 159 9.38 31.54 4.23
C LYS A 159 10.67 31.68 5.03
N SER A 160 11.47 32.68 4.70
CA SER A 160 12.64 33.08 5.48
C SER A 160 12.22 33.65 6.85
N LYS A 161 13.18 33.90 7.74
CA LYS A 161 12.90 34.56 9.04
C LYS A 161 12.30 35.95 8.86
N GLU A 162 12.61 36.60 7.74
CA GLU A 162 12.10 37.91 7.34
C GLU A 162 10.75 37.82 6.60
N GLY A 163 10.14 36.63 6.53
CA GLY A 163 8.83 36.40 5.89
C GLY A 163 8.87 36.34 4.36
N ARG A 164 10.06 36.39 3.74
CA ARG A 164 10.19 36.32 2.26
C ARG A 164 10.09 34.89 1.77
N ALA A 165 9.27 34.67 0.74
CA ALA A 165 9.10 33.39 0.08
C ALA A 165 10.35 32.98 -0.72
N TYR A 166 10.71 31.71 -0.70
CA TYR A 166 11.84 31.17 -1.47
C TYR A 166 11.68 29.67 -1.79
N LEU A 167 12.43 29.22 -2.79
CA LEU A 167 12.63 27.81 -3.14
C LEU A 167 13.79 27.26 -2.31
N ALA A 168 13.50 26.27 -1.45
CA ALA A 168 14.52 25.61 -0.65
C ALA A 168 15.22 24.52 -1.48
N ALA A 169 16.53 24.65 -1.67
CA ALA A 169 17.33 23.69 -2.43
C ALA A 169 17.24 22.28 -1.85
N ASP A 170 17.44 22.13 -0.54
CA ASP A 170 17.36 20.85 0.16
C ASP A 170 15.97 20.20 0.00
N TRP A 171 14.88 20.98 0.01
CA TRP A 171 13.53 20.45 -0.22
C TRP A 171 13.39 19.84 -1.62
N ILE A 172 13.85 20.58 -2.63
CA ILE A 172 13.82 20.14 -4.03
C ILE A 172 14.71 18.91 -4.21
N GLU A 173 15.94 18.94 -3.69
CA GLU A 173 16.90 17.84 -3.78
C GLU A 173 16.34 16.56 -3.15
N GLN A 174 15.80 16.65 -1.94
CA GLN A 174 15.24 15.46 -1.26
C GLN A 174 13.97 14.95 -1.95
N THR A 175 13.14 15.83 -2.49
CA THR A 175 11.97 15.40 -3.28
C THR A 175 12.41 14.65 -4.54
N LEU A 176 13.41 15.16 -5.26
CA LEU A 176 13.99 14.49 -6.43
C LEU A 176 14.70 13.19 -6.06
N ALA A 177 15.38 13.12 -4.93
CA ALA A 177 16.00 11.89 -4.45
C ALA A 177 14.96 10.77 -4.20
N LEU A 178 13.78 11.12 -3.66
CA LEU A 178 12.68 10.17 -3.49
C LEU A 178 12.08 9.74 -4.83
N ALA A 179 11.90 10.67 -5.78
CA ALA A 179 11.44 10.35 -7.13
C ALA A 179 12.42 9.40 -7.85
N ASN A 180 13.72 9.70 -7.82
CA ASN A 180 14.76 8.85 -8.38
C ASN A 180 14.78 7.45 -7.74
N TYR A 181 14.49 7.36 -6.44
CA TYR A 181 14.38 6.07 -5.74
C TYR A 181 13.18 5.26 -6.25
N ALA A 182 12.03 5.90 -6.48
CA ALA A 182 10.86 5.28 -7.10
C ALA A 182 11.18 4.79 -8.53
N ASP A 183 11.88 5.60 -9.32
CA ASP A 183 12.31 5.24 -10.68
C ASP A 183 13.26 4.04 -10.68
N LEU A 184 14.25 4.01 -9.76
CA LEU A 184 15.16 2.87 -9.62
C LEU A 184 14.42 1.59 -9.23
N TYR A 185 13.45 1.69 -8.31
CA TYR A 185 12.61 0.57 -7.90
C TYR A 185 11.82 0.02 -9.08
N MET A 186 11.10 0.88 -9.80
CA MET A 186 10.26 0.45 -10.92
C MET A 186 11.08 0.02 -12.14
N SER A 187 12.26 0.59 -12.36
CA SER A 187 13.21 0.12 -13.38
C SER A 187 13.72 -1.28 -13.07
N ALA A 188 13.96 -1.61 -11.79
CA ALA A 188 14.34 -2.96 -11.38
C ALA A 188 13.17 -3.95 -11.57
N VAL A 189 11.93 -3.51 -11.33
CA VAL A 189 10.72 -4.29 -11.62
C VAL A 189 10.58 -4.56 -13.13
N ASP A 190 10.62 -3.51 -13.96
CA ASP A 190 10.49 -3.58 -15.42
C ASP A 190 11.60 -4.44 -16.05
N GLY A 191 12.82 -4.36 -15.50
CA GLY A 191 13.96 -5.17 -15.92
C GLY A 191 13.99 -6.58 -15.33
N ALA A 192 12.99 -6.99 -14.53
CA ALA A 192 12.94 -8.25 -13.79
C ALA A 192 14.21 -8.55 -12.97
N ASN A 193 14.86 -7.50 -12.44
CA ASN A 193 16.15 -7.59 -11.77
C ASN A 193 15.96 -7.78 -10.25
N ILE A 194 15.83 -9.03 -9.83
CA ILE A 194 15.67 -9.43 -8.42
C ILE A 194 16.81 -8.86 -7.56
N SER A 195 18.05 -8.92 -8.04
CA SER A 195 19.21 -8.46 -7.26
C SER A 195 19.15 -6.95 -6.99
N ALA A 196 18.88 -6.13 -8.01
CA ALA A 196 18.75 -4.68 -7.85
C ALA A 196 17.60 -4.33 -6.89
N LEU A 197 16.44 -4.97 -7.06
CA LEU A 197 15.29 -4.75 -6.20
C LEU A 197 15.56 -5.18 -4.75
N SER A 198 16.28 -6.30 -4.56
CA SER A 198 16.66 -6.77 -3.22
C SER A 198 17.59 -5.79 -2.48
N VAL A 199 18.47 -5.07 -3.19
CA VAL A 199 19.34 -4.04 -2.59
C VAL A 199 18.51 -2.85 -2.11
N LEU A 200 17.48 -2.46 -2.85
CA LEU A 200 16.55 -1.39 -2.44
C LEU A 200 15.70 -1.79 -1.22
N LEU A 201 15.55 -3.08 -0.92
CA LEU A 201 14.82 -3.55 0.27
C LEU A 201 15.72 -3.75 1.50
N GLU A 202 17.04 -3.66 1.33
CA GLU A 202 18.05 -3.97 2.36
C GLU A 202 17.84 -3.30 3.72
N PRO A 203 17.58 -1.99 3.80
CA PRO A 203 17.51 -1.31 5.10
C PRO A 203 16.34 -1.77 5.98
N PHE A 204 15.34 -2.48 5.43
CA PHE A 204 14.10 -2.82 6.14
C PHE A 204 13.81 -4.31 6.24
N VAL A 205 14.51 -5.11 5.44
CA VAL A 205 14.33 -6.56 5.40
C VAL A 205 15.71 -7.19 5.63
N PRO A 206 15.98 -7.72 6.84
CA PRO A 206 17.35 -8.01 7.25
C PRO A 206 17.97 -9.20 6.52
N THR A 207 17.16 -10.19 6.13
CA THR A 207 17.66 -11.42 5.51
C THR A 207 17.60 -11.31 4.00
N LYS A 208 18.73 -11.58 3.34
CA LYS A 208 18.84 -11.56 1.88
C LYS A 208 17.80 -12.47 1.20
N ALA A 209 17.56 -13.66 1.76
CA ALA A 209 16.57 -14.60 1.22
C ALA A 209 15.14 -14.04 1.20
N VAL A 210 14.72 -13.34 2.27
CA VAL A 210 13.40 -12.69 2.31
C VAL A 210 13.34 -11.50 1.35
N ARG A 211 14.45 -10.77 1.18
CA ARG A 211 14.53 -9.69 0.18
C ARG A 211 14.36 -10.19 -1.24
N GLU A 212 15.04 -11.28 -1.58
CA GLU A 212 14.93 -11.90 -2.89
C GLU A 212 13.53 -12.47 -3.12
N ALA A 213 12.89 -13.06 -2.09
CA ALA A 213 11.52 -13.53 -2.15
C ALA A 213 10.50 -12.39 -2.35
N LYS A 214 10.59 -11.30 -1.57
CA LYS A 214 9.76 -10.09 -1.75
C LYS A 214 9.97 -9.49 -3.15
N ALA A 215 11.22 -9.36 -3.60
CA ALA A 215 11.56 -8.84 -4.92
C ALA A 215 10.96 -9.70 -6.05
N ALA A 216 11.11 -11.03 -5.97
CA ALA A 216 10.54 -11.96 -6.95
C ALA A 216 9.01 -11.86 -7.00
N LYS A 217 8.35 -11.76 -5.83
CA LYS A 217 6.88 -11.61 -5.75
C LYS A 217 6.40 -10.30 -6.37
N VAL A 218 7.09 -9.19 -6.13
CA VAL A 218 6.80 -7.89 -6.79
C VAL A 218 6.94 -8.02 -8.30
N ILE A 219 8.06 -8.53 -8.80
CA ILE A 219 8.31 -8.69 -10.25
C ILE A 219 7.24 -9.57 -10.88
N ALA A 220 6.92 -10.72 -10.27
CA ALA A 220 5.89 -11.63 -10.77
C ALA A 220 4.52 -10.95 -10.85
N TYR A 221 4.15 -10.16 -9.83
CA TYR A 221 2.90 -9.43 -9.82
C TYR A 221 2.80 -8.43 -11.00
N TYR A 222 3.83 -7.61 -11.21
CA TYR A 222 3.81 -6.62 -12.30
C TYR A 222 3.95 -7.26 -13.68
N ALA A 223 4.64 -8.39 -13.81
CA ALA A 223 4.72 -9.14 -15.07
C ALA A 223 3.37 -9.73 -15.51
N GLN A 224 2.54 -10.15 -14.54
CA GLN A 224 1.19 -10.66 -14.81
C GLN A 224 0.22 -9.51 -15.15
N ASN A 225 0.37 -8.37 -14.47
CA ASN A 225 -0.44 -7.17 -14.66
C ASN A 225 0.22 -6.21 -15.68
N LYS A 226 0.29 -6.65 -16.94
CA LYS A 226 1.01 -6.00 -18.08
C LYS A 226 0.75 -4.49 -18.31
N THR A 227 -0.21 -3.90 -17.59
CA THR A 227 -0.64 -2.49 -17.66
C THR A 227 -0.02 -1.57 -16.61
N LEU A 228 0.88 -2.06 -15.75
CA LEU A 228 1.38 -1.30 -14.60
C LEU A 228 2.87 -0.96 -14.71
N ARG A 229 3.23 0.07 -15.47
CA ARG A 229 4.54 0.74 -15.38
C ARG A 229 4.40 1.99 -14.51
N LEU A 230 5.50 2.53 -13.99
CA LEU A 230 5.44 3.74 -13.15
C LEU A 230 4.75 4.93 -13.84
N ARG A 231 4.94 5.07 -15.16
CA ARG A 231 4.27 6.09 -15.98
C ARG A 231 2.74 5.95 -16.07
N ASP A 232 2.22 4.78 -15.71
CA ASP A 232 0.79 4.48 -15.67
C ASP A 232 0.19 4.86 -14.30
N PHE A 233 1.03 5.28 -13.34
CA PHE A 233 0.59 5.89 -12.09
C PHE A 233 0.57 7.42 -12.21
N GLN A 234 -0.45 8.03 -11.63
CA GLN A 234 -0.49 9.46 -11.40
C GLN A 234 0.30 9.81 -10.14
N LEU A 235 1.16 10.82 -10.23
CA LEU A 235 1.79 11.40 -9.04
C LEU A 235 0.73 12.14 -8.22
N ALA A 236 0.45 11.68 -7.02
CA ALA A 236 -0.58 12.25 -6.13
C ALA A 236 -0.01 13.31 -5.18
N HIS A 237 1.23 13.16 -4.76
CA HIS A 237 1.95 14.22 -4.04
C HIS A 237 3.46 14.06 -4.14
N ALA A 238 4.19 15.17 -4.00
CA ALA A 238 5.65 15.21 -3.96
C ALA A 238 6.12 16.16 -2.85
N ARG A 239 6.82 15.60 -1.85
CA ARG A 239 7.40 16.31 -0.71
C ARG A 239 8.78 15.75 -0.38
N ALA A 240 9.57 16.51 0.38
CA ALA A 240 10.91 16.07 0.81
C ALA A 240 10.90 14.86 1.78
N ASP A 241 9.76 14.57 2.39
CA ASP A 241 9.57 13.42 3.28
C ASP A 241 8.92 12.21 2.58
N SER A 242 8.16 12.44 1.50
CA SER A 242 7.42 11.40 0.79
C SER A 242 6.96 11.80 -0.60
N ILE A 243 6.90 10.80 -1.49
CA ILE A 243 6.29 10.88 -2.82
C ILE A 243 5.31 9.73 -2.98
N VAL A 244 4.11 10.00 -3.51
CA VAL A 244 3.08 8.97 -3.72
C VAL A 244 2.61 8.97 -5.15
N TYR A 245 2.53 7.77 -5.69
CA TYR A 245 1.95 7.45 -6.98
C TYR A 245 0.69 6.60 -6.75
N LEU A 246 -0.38 6.96 -7.46
CA LEU A 246 -1.65 6.24 -7.44
C LEU A 246 -1.92 5.70 -8.83
N GLU A 247 -2.32 4.43 -8.92
CA GLU A 247 -2.85 3.88 -10.17
C GLU A 247 -4.14 4.61 -10.53
N ASP A 248 -4.24 5.13 -11.76
CA ASP A 248 -5.46 5.79 -12.23
C ASP A 248 -6.60 4.74 -12.25
N GLU A 249 -7.65 4.95 -11.46
CA GLU A 249 -8.83 4.09 -11.48
C GLU A 249 -9.46 4.19 -12.87
N ALA A 250 -9.30 3.15 -13.70
CA ALA A 250 -10.17 3.00 -14.86
C ALA A 250 -11.61 2.94 -14.36
N PRO A 251 -12.56 3.69 -14.96
CA PRO A 251 -13.96 3.60 -14.57
C PRO A 251 -14.53 2.29 -15.10
N GLU A 252 -14.39 1.19 -14.34
CA GLU A 252 -15.10 -0.05 -14.64
C GLU A 252 -16.16 -0.38 -13.58
N GLN A 253 -17.37 -0.56 -14.14
CA GLN A 253 -18.56 -1.10 -13.50
C GLN A 253 -18.27 -2.53 -13.02
N ASP A 254 -18.75 -2.87 -11.82
CA ASP A 254 -18.71 -4.20 -11.21
C ASP A 254 -17.34 -4.71 -10.72
N SER A 255 -17.01 -4.38 -9.47
CA SER A 255 -16.89 -5.37 -8.38
C SER A 255 -16.17 -4.76 -7.17
N PHE A 256 -16.35 -5.37 -6.00
CA PHE A 256 -15.88 -4.99 -4.67
C PHE A 256 -14.33 -4.88 -4.47
N ALA A 257 -13.55 -4.62 -5.53
CA ALA A 257 -12.09 -4.60 -5.52
C ALA A 257 -11.44 -3.38 -6.21
N ALA A 258 -12.18 -2.30 -6.47
CA ALA A 258 -11.59 -1.04 -6.89
C ALA A 258 -11.02 -0.29 -5.68
N SER A 259 -9.83 -0.69 -5.21
CA SER A 259 -8.97 0.19 -4.42
C SER A 259 -7.73 0.41 -5.26
N GLY A 260 -7.65 1.58 -5.93
CA GLY A 260 -6.48 1.93 -6.73
C GLY A 260 -5.18 1.67 -5.97
N ARG A 261 -4.17 1.16 -6.68
CA ARG A 261 -2.90 0.79 -6.06
C ARG A 261 -2.09 2.01 -5.67
N LEU A 262 -1.54 1.98 -4.46
CA LEU A 262 -0.69 3.03 -3.91
C LEU A 262 0.77 2.58 -3.85
N LEU A 263 1.65 3.42 -4.40
CA LEU A 263 3.10 3.31 -4.29
C LEU A 263 3.61 4.55 -3.55
N GLU A 264 4.07 4.40 -2.32
CA GLU A 264 4.67 5.50 -1.55
C GLU A 264 6.16 5.25 -1.37
N VAL A 265 7.00 6.21 -1.74
CA VAL A 265 8.40 6.25 -1.32
C VAL A 265 8.54 7.35 -0.27
N PHE A 266 9.08 7.02 0.89
CA PHE A 266 9.20 7.96 2.00
C PHE A 266 10.53 7.82 2.73
N ALA A 267 10.99 8.93 3.28
CA ALA A 267 12.17 8.98 4.12
C ALA A 267 11.86 8.42 5.51
N THR A 268 12.83 7.71 6.07
CA THR A 268 12.78 7.23 7.45
C THR A 268 13.63 8.11 8.36
N PRO A 269 13.35 8.14 9.68
CA PRO A 269 14.11 8.98 10.61
C PRO A 269 15.62 8.64 10.67
N SER A 270 16.02 7.47 10.19
CA SER A 270 17.42 7.05 10.07
C SER A 270 18.11 7.52 8.78
N GLY A 271 17.41 8.27 7.92
CA GLY A 271 17.94 8.80 6.66
C GLY A 271 17.87 7.84 5.47
N HIS A 272 17.25 6.66 5.63
CA HIS A 272 17.02 5.73 4.51
C HIS A 272 15.68 5.99 3.82
N ASN A 273 15.60 5.73 2.52
CA ASN A 273 14.34 5.75 1.77
C ASN A 273 13.68 4.38 1.84
N LYS A 274 12.40 4.32 2.21
CA LYS A 274 11.57 3.13 2.20
C LYS A 274 10.52 3.23 1.10
N ILE A 275 10.16 2.09 0.52
CA ILE A 275 9.01 1.97 -0.36
C ILE A 275 7.91 1.17 0.31
N ASN A 276 6.68 1.67 0.19
CA ASN A 276 5.45 0.99 0.57
C ASN A 276 4.75 0.57 -0.73
N ASN A 277 4.82 -0.72 -1.03
CA ASN A 277 4.22 -1.35 -2.20
C ASN A 277 3.75 -2.75 -1.82
N ILE A 278 2.65 -2.81 -1.07
CA ILE A 278 2.16 -4.07 -0.50
C ILE A 278 1.60 -4.94 -1.63
N ILE A 279 2.19 -6.10 -1.86
CA ILE A 279 1.63 -7.13 -2.74
C ILE A 279 0.89 -8.12 -1.86
N PRO A 280 -0.45 -8.26 -1.95
CA PRO A 280 -1.11 -9.29 -1.19
C PRO A 280 -0.57 -10.67 -1.61
N ASP A 281 -0.22 -11.46 -0.60
CA ASP A 281 0.07 -12.86 -0.82
C ASP A 281 -1.20 -13.61 -1.18
N GLU A 282 -1.06 -14.59 -2.07
CA GLU A 282 -2.15 -15.45 -2.50
C GLU A 282 -1.86 -16.86 -2.01
N LEU A 283 -2.88 -17.52 -1.45
CA LEU A 283 -2.75 -18.87 -0.93
C LEU A 283 -2.29 -19.80 -2.06
N SER A 284 -1.17 -20.49 -1.84
CA SER A 284 -0.67 -21.47 -2.81
C SER A 284 -1.67 -22.60 -2.97
N ALA A 285 -1.86 -23.08 -4.21
CA ALA A 285 -2.64 -24.30 -4.47
C ALA A 285 -2.05 -25.54 -3.77
N ALA A 286 -0.77 -25.50 -3.36
CA ALA A 286 -0.17 -26.54 -2.55
C ALA A 286 -0.68 -26.54 -1.10
N ASP A 287 -1.11 -25.38 -0.57
CA ASP A 287 -1.47 -25.24 0.85
C ASP A 287 -2.83 -25.83 1.22
N VAL A 288 -3.61 -26.24 0.22
CA VAL A 288 -4.82 -27.04 0.46
C VAL A 288 -4.48 -28.50 0.81
N LYS A 289 -3.19 -28.87 0.78
CA LYS A 289 -2.68 -30.19 1.13
C LYS A 289 -1.95 -30.15 2.46
N ILE A 290 -2.31 -31.06 3.34
CA ILE A 290 -1.79 -31.20 4.70
C ILE A 290 -0.91 -32.45 4.77
N PHE A 291 0.22 -32.30 5.44
CA PHE A 291 1.21 -33.33 5.67
C PHE A 291 1.30 -33.63 7.17
N PHE A 292 1.59 -34.89 7.52
CA PHE A 292 1.89 -35.35 8.87
C PHE A 292 3.22 -36.10 8.84
N ASP A 293 4.20 -35.65 9.64
CA ASP A 293 5.58 -36.16 9.67
C ASP A 293 6.23 -36.25 8.27
N GLY A 294 5.93 -35.28 7.39
CA GLY A 294 6.46 -35.22 6.03
C GLY A 294 5.76 -36.11 5.00
N GLU A 295 4.74 -36.88 5.40
CA GLU A 295 3.93 -37.70 4.51
C GLU A 295 2.56 -37.05 4.23
N PRO A 296 1.98 -37.20 3.02
CA PRO A 296 0.65 -36.67 2.72
C PRO A 296 -0.41 -37.24 3.66
N PHE A 297 -1.15 -36.37 4.34
CA PHE A 297 -2.18 -36.73 5.31
C PHE A 297 -3.60 -36.47 4.79
N HIS A 298 -3.87 -35.26 4.29
CA HIS A 298 -5.21 -34.87 3.87
C HIS A 298 -5.17 -33.73 2.85
N ASP A 299 -6.09 -33.75 1.90
CA ASP A 299 -6.33 -32.65 0.95
C ASP A 299 -7.74 -32.09 1.19
N PHE A 300 -7.87 -30.76 1.25
CA PHE A 300 -9.18 -30.12 1.33
C PHE A 300 -10.02 -30.31 0.06
N ILE A 301 -9.37 -30.54 -1.09
CA ILE A 301 -10.00 -30.63 -2.42
C ILE A 301 -9.45 -31.85 -3.15
N ASP A 302 -10.35 -32.67 -3.69
CA ASP A 302 -10.03 -33.74 -4.63
C ASP A 302 -9.46 -33.13 -5.92
N PRO A 303 -8.22 -33.45 -6.31
CA PRO A 303 -7.57 -32.83 -7.47
C PRO A 303 -8.23 -33.20 -8.81
N GLU A 304 -8.85 -34.38 -8.91
CA GLU A 304 -9.51 -34.85 -10.14
C GLU A 304 -10.92 -34.26 -10.27
N GLN A 305 -11.67 -34.24 -9.17
CA GLN A 305 -13.07 -33.82 -9.19
C GLN A 305 -13.26 -32.33 -8.90
N GLN A 306 -12.24 -31.67 -8.36
CA GLN A 306 -12.31 -30.29 -7.86
C GLN A 306 -13.44 -30.12 -6.84
N LYS A 307 -13.58 -31.07 -5.89
CA LYS A 307 -14.61 -31.07 -4.83
C LYS A 307 -14.03 -31.35 -3.45
N PRO A 308 -14.63 -30.83 -2.35
CA PRO A 308 -14.23 -31.16 -0.99
C PRO A 308 -14.31 -32.64 -0.73
N ILE A 309 -13.23 -33.15 -0.13
CA ILE A 309 -13.11 -34.56 0.20
C ILE A 309 -14.05 -34.89 1.36
N GLN A 310 -14.81 -35.98 1.20
CA GLN A 310 -15.55 -36.61 2.29
C GLN A 310 -14.62 -37.58 3.01
N VAL A 311 -14.45 -37.40 4.31
CA VAL A 311 -13.60 -38.23 5.15
C VAL A 311 -14.39 -38.84 6.29
N ARG A 312 -13.90 -39.99 6.78
CA ARG A 312 -14.44 -40.65 7.96
C ARG A 312 -13.46 -40.53 9.12
N SER A 313 -13.99 -40.33 10.32
CA SER A 313 -13.26 -40.39 11.61
C SER A 313 -12.10 -41.38 11.62
N ALA A 314 -12.35 -42.66 11.33
CA ALA A 314 -11.32 -43.71 11.36
C ALA A 314 -10.09 -43.44 10.48
N GLN A 315 -10.21 -42.69 9.37
CA GLN A 315 -9.07 -42.33 8.52
C GLN A 315 -8.21 -41.24 9.16
N ILE A 316 -8.87 -40.27 9.81
CA ILE A 316 -8.21 -39.17 10.53
C ILE A 316 -7.58 -39.69 11.82
N ASP A 317 -8.33 -40.48 12.58
CA ASP A 317 -7.92 -40.98 13.89
C ASP A 317 -6.76 -41.98 13.78
N ALA A 318 -6.62 -42.66 12.64
CA ALA A 318 -5.46 -43.50 12.34
C ALA A 318 -4.13 -42.72 12.26
N VAL A 319 -4.19 -41.41 12.01
CA VAL A 319 -3.00 -40.55 11.89
C VAL A 319 -2.88 -39.62 13.10
N LEU A 320 -3.95 -38.95 13.50
CA LEU A 320 -3.94 -37.96 14.59
C LEU A 320 -4.22 -38.54 15.97
N GLY A 321 -4.57 -39.83 16.07
CA GLY A 321 -5.07 -40.45 17.30
C GLY A 321 -6.55 -40.13 17.55
N GLU A 322 -7.06 -40.45 18.74
CA GLU A 322 -8.44 -40.12 19.10
C GLU A 322 -8.56 -38.63 19.51
N PRO A 323 -9.70 -37.97 19.22
CA PRO A 323 -9.92 -36.61 19.70
C PRO A 323 -10.01 -36.60 21.24
N ARG A 324 -9.48 -35.55 21.87
CA ARG A 324 -9.47 -35.37 23.33
C ARG A 324 -10.85 -35.40 23.94
N GLN A 325 -11.84 -34.91 23.19
CA GLN A 325 -13.25 -34.94 23.56
C GLN A 325 -14.08 -35.07 22.29
N HIS A 326 -15.15 -35.86 22.35
CA HIS A 326 -16.17 -35.94 21.32
C HIS A 326 -17.50 -36.23 22.02
N ASP A 327 -18.33 -35.21 22.17
CA ASP A 327 -19.63 -35.26 22.86
C ASP A 327 -20.57 -34.16 22.34
N ASN A 328 -21.67 -33.89 23.04
CA ASN A 328 -22.63 -32.85 22.65
C ASN A 328 -22.08 -31.43 22.71
N SER A 329 -20.97 -31.18 23.42
CA SER A 329 -20.38 -29.83 23.53
C SER A 329 -19.65 -29.42 22.25
N ASN A 330 -19.23 -30.40 21.44
CA ASN A 330 -18.43 -30.16 20.24
C ASN A 330 -18.99 -30.80 18.97
N CYS A 331 -20.20 -31.37 19.04
CA CYS A 331 -20.99 -31.87 17.93
C CYS A 331 -22.40 -31.26 18.02
N LEU A 332 -22.65 -30.21 17.24
CA LEU A 332 -23.91 -29.47 17.20
C LEU A 332 -24.69 -29.85 15.94
N THR A 333 -25.75 -30.65 16.10
CA THR A 333 -26.60 -31.10 14.99
C THR A 333 -27.79 -30.16 14.80
N ASN A 334 -27.97 -29.66 13.58
CA ASN A 334 -29.11 -28.82 13.23
C ASN A 334 -30.36 -29.66 12.90
N SER A 335 -31.47 -28.99 12.56
CA SER A 335 -32.75 -29.62 12.19
C SER A 335 -32.67 -30.50 10.94
N ASP A 336 -31.65 -30.31 10.10
CA ASP A 336 -31.45 -31.04 8.84
C ASP A 336 -30.52 -32.25 9.02
N ASN A 337 -30.25 -32.66 10.26
CA ASN A 337 -29.28 -33.70 10.64
C ASN A 337 -27.84 -33.43 10.18
N VAL A 338 -27.50 -32.17 9.89
CA VAL A 338 -26.13 -31.75 9.62
C VAL A 338 -25.49 -31.28 10.92
N SER A 339 -24.43 -31.98 11.32
CA SER A 339 -23.60 -31.66 12.47
C SER A 339 -22.46 -30.74 12.08
N GLN A 340 -22.31 -29.64 12.81
CA GLN A 340 -21.06 -28.88 12.88
C GLN A 340 -20.24 -29.41 14.06
N MET A 341 -19.02 -29.86 13.78
CA MET A 341 -18.14 -30.46 14.76
C MET A 341 -16.83 -29.68 14.88
N GLN A 342 -16.33 -29.53 16.10
CA GLN A 342 -15.04 -28.92 16.41
C GLN A 342 -14.22 -29.90 17.27
N LEU A 343 -13.41 -30.72 16.62
CA LEU A 343 -12.71 -31.83 17.27
C LEU A 343 -11.26 -31.45 17.56
N MET A 344 -10.87 -31.53 18.83
CA MET A 344 -9.51 -31.23 19.29
C MET A 344 -8.69 -32.51 19.35
N TYR A 345 -7.59 -32.54 18.62
CA TYR A 345 -6.54 -33.56 18.67
C TYR A 345 -5.30 -32.98 19.38
N ASP A 346 -4.25 -33.79 19.53
CA ASP A 346 -3.07 -33.33 20.27
C ASP A 346 -2.30 -32.20 19.61
N GLN A 347 -2.24 -32.19 18.27
CA GLN A 347 -1.48 -31.22 17.48
C GLN A 347 -2.35 -30.38 16.53
N ALA A 348 -3.66 -30.65 16.46
CA ALA A 348 -4.57 -29.95 15.57
C ALA A 348 -5.99 -29.88 16.12
N GLU A 349 -6.76 -28.95 15.58
CA GLU A 349 -8.20 -28.82 15.80
C GLU A 349 -8.89 -28.80 14.44
N LEU A 350 -9.89 -29.67 14.26
CA LEU A 350 -10.62 -29.81 13.01
C LEU A 350 -12.03 -29.22 13.15
N ARG A 351 -12.42 -28.39 12.20
CA ARG A 351 -13.81 -27.94 12.00
C ARG A 351 -14.41 -28.74 10.87
N ILE A 352 -15.52 -29.42 11.12
CA ILE A 352 -16.11 -30.40 10.21
C ILE A 352 -17.61 -30.11 10.04
N ILE A 353 -18.12 -30.29 8.82
CA ILE A 353 -19.56 -30.35 8.53
C ILE A 353 -19.89 -31.75 8.04
N GLY A 354 -20.83 -32.43 8.69
CA GLY A 354 -21.22 -33.80 8.29
C GLY A 354 -22.18 -34.46 9.26
N GLU A 355 -22.06 -35.77 9.42
CA GLU A 355 -22.88 -36.60 10.29
C GLU A 355 -22.04 -37.10 11.48
N CYS A 356 -22.63 -37.04 12.67
CA CYS A 356 -22.03 -37.41 13.94
C CYS A 356 -22.82 -38.58 14.56
N TYR A 357 -22.19 -39.75 14.68
CA TYR A 357 -22.81 -40.98 15.16
C TYR A 357 -22.37 -41.28 16.58
N ARG A 358 -23.31 -41.14 17.52
CA ARG A 358 -23.15 -41.49 18.95
C ARG A 358 -21.90 -40.85 19.57
N HIS A 359 -21.49 -39.67 19.10
CA HIS A 359 -20.31 -38.94 19.59
C HIS A 359 -18.99 -39.72 19.59
N HIS A 360 -18.87 -40.76 18.75
CA HIS A 360 -17.64 -41.55 18.66
C HIS A 360 -17.16 -41.73 17.23
N ARG A 361 -18.05 -41.55 16.26
CA ARG A 361 -17.71 -41.64 14.84
C ARG A 361 -18.36 -40.50 14.11
N TRP A 362 -17.69 -40.02 13.09
CA TRP A 362 -18.22 -38.99 12.22
C TRP A 362 -17.83 -39.27 10.77
N ALA A 363 -18.61 -38.73 9.85
CA ALA A 363 -18.32 -38.70 8.42
C ALA A 363 -18.71 -37.32 7.89
N GLY A 364 -17.81 -36.67 7.17
CA GLY A 364 -18.05 -35.29 6.74
C GLY A 364 -16.88 -34.68 5.99
N ARG A 365 -16.98 -33.37 5.78
CA ARG A 365 -15.95 -32.55 5.13
C ARG A 365 -15.26 -31.71 6.18
N ILE A 366 -13.93 -31.69 6.16
CA ILE A 366 -13.13 -30.77 6.97
C ILE A 366 -13.24 -29.40 6.31
N ILE A 367 -13.81 -28.42 7.01
CA ILE A 367 -13.99 -27.04 6.54
C ILE A 367 -12.94 -26.08 7.07
N GLY A 368 -12.15 -26.53 8.04
CA GLY A 368 -10.96 -25.86 8.48
C GLY A 368 -10.14 -26.72 9.43
N ILE A 369 -8.85 -26.39 9.51
CA ILE A 369 -7.89 -26.96 10.43
C ILE A 369 -7.15 -25.83 11.13
N ARG A 370 -6.91 -25.99 12.42
CA ARG A 370 -5.95 -25.20 13.18
C ARG A 370 -4.84 -26.15 13.62
N ILE A 371 -3.60 -25.82 13.30
CA ILE A 371 -2.41 -26.65 13.50
C ILE A 371 -1.52 -25.94 14.52
N ALA A 372 -1.23 -26.59 15.63
CA ALA A 372 -0.39 -26.05 16.70
C ALA A 372 0.88 -26.89 16.96
N GLY A 373 0.94 -28.13 16.44
CA GLY A 373 2.09 -29.01 16.60
C GLY A 373 2.97 -29.09 15.36
N PRO A 374 4.30 -29.30 15.53
CA PRO A 374 5.27 -29.28 14.44
C PRO A 374 5.23 -30.52 13.53
N ALA A 375 4.53 -31.58 13.92
CA ALA A 375 4.39 -32.79 13.09
C ALA A 375 3.47 -32.54 11.88
N ILE A 376 2.64 -31.50 11.93
CA ILE A 376 1.65 -31.21 10.89
C ILE A 376 2.08 -29.94 10.15
N GLY A 377 2.11 -30.01 8.83
CA GLY A 377 2.47 -28.90 7.96
C GLY A 377 1.61 -28.83 6.70
N LEU A 378 1.74 -27.74 5.97
CA LEU A 378 1.18 -27.57 4.63
C LEU A 378 2.22 -27.96 3.58
N ALA A 379 1.78 -28.29 2.36
CA ALA A 379 2.72 -28.71 1.31
C ALA A 379 3.68 -27.61 0.83
N SER A 380 3.42 -26.33 1.12
CA SER A 380 4.43 -25.26 0.95
C SER A 380 5.63 -25.41 1.89
N GLY A 381 5.55 -26.29 2.88
CA GLY A 381 6.52 -26.42 3.97
C GLY A 381 6.14 -25.61 5.21
N LEU A 382 5.02 -24.88 5.20
CA LEU A 382 4.56 -24.09 6.34
C LEU A 382 4.11 -24.99 7.50
N GLN A 383 4.75 -24.87 8.67
CA GLN A 383 4.41 -25.63 9.88
C GLN A 383 4.76 -24.85 11.16
N PRO A 384 4.10 -25.11 12.30
CA PRO A 384 4.53 -24.56 13.58
C PRO A 384 6.00 -24.88 13.90
N GLY A 385 6.70 -23.91 14.48
CA GLY A 385 8.13 -23.98 14.81
C GLY A 385 9.06 -23.32 13.78
N LEU A 386 8.57 -22.95 12.59
CA LEU A 386 9.37 -22.21 11.62
C LEU A 386 9.73 -20.81 12.12
N LYS A 387 10.91 -20.32 11.74
CA LYS A 387 11.27 -18.91 11.96
C LYS A 387 10.45 -18.03 11.02
N ILE A 388 10.12 -16.80 11.45
CA ILE A 388 9.42 -15.83 10.60
C ILE A 388 10.16 -15.56 9.28
N ALA A 389 11.49 -15.57 9.28
CA ALA A 389 12.26 -15.42 8.04
C ALA A 389 12.03 -16.56 7.03
N GLU A 390 11.67 -17.76 7.49
CA GLU A 390 11.31 -18.90 6.62
C GLU A 390 9.87 -18.75 6.13
N VAL A 391 8.96 -18.32 7.01
CA VAL A 391 7.58 -17.99 6.64
C VAL A 391 7.54 -16.91 5.55
N LEU A 392 8.33 -15.84 5.69
CA LEU A 392 8.41 -14.75 4.72
C LEU A 392 9.18 -15.11 3.43
N GLN A 393 9.77 -16.31 3.33
CA GLN A 393 10.23 -16.83 2.04
C GLN A 393 9.08 -17.52 1.28
N ILE A 394 8.10 -18.07 2.00
CA ILE A 394 6.89 -18.68 1.44
C ILE A 394 5.86 -17.59 1.10
N TYR A 395 5.61 -16.68 2.05
CA TYR A 395 4.65 -15.58 1.96
C TYR A 395 5.33 -14.23 2.26
N PRO A 396 5.97 -13.60 1.27
CA PRO A 396 6.88 -12.47 1.49
C PRO A 396 6.24 -11.20 2.04
N PHE A 397 4.93 -11.04 1.95
CA PHE A 397 4.19 -9.87 2.41
C PHE A 397 3.27 -10.17 3.60
N ALA A 398 3.34 -11.38 4.16
CA ALA A 398 2.53 -11.76 5.32
C ALA A 398 2.69 -10.81 6.51
N ASP A 399 3.88 -10.26 6.75
CA ASP A 399 4.11 -9.28 7.83
C ASP A 399 3.38 -7.95 7.62
N GLU A 400 3.07 -7.61 6.37
CA GLU A 400 2.34 -6.40 5.96
C GLU A 400 0.82 -6.63 5.92
N THR A 401 0.37 -7.89 5.91
CA THR A 401 -1.05 -8.29 5.90
C THR A 401 -1.54 -8.91 7.22
N ASP A 402 -0.86 -8.62 8.34
CA ASP A 402 -1.14 -9.18 9.66
C ASP A 402 -1.18 -10.73 9.65
N TYR A 403 -0.31 -11.33 8.84
CA TYR A 403 -0.12 -12.76 8.67
C TYR A 403 -1.37 -13.50 8.19
N LYS A 404 -2.17 -12.81 7.38
CA LYS A 404 -3.37 -13.36 6.71
C LYS A 404 -3.15 -13.43 5.21
N VAL A 405 -3.41 -14.61 4.66
CA VAL A 405 -3.30 -14.90 3.24
C VAL A 405 -4.63 -15.45 2.76
N PHE A 406 -5.09 -14.96 1.61
CA PHE A 406 -6.38 -15.33 1.03
C PHE A 406 -6.17 -16.07 -0.28
N GLY A 407 -7.06 -16.99 -0.61
CA GLY A 407 -7.05 -17.68 -1.89
C GLY A 407 -8.45 -18.05 -2.36
N GLN A 408 -8.61 -18.15 -3.67
CA GLN A 408 -9.84 -18.65 -4.27
C GLN A 408 -9.67 -20.12 -4.63
N THR A 409 -10.68 -20.90 -4.27
CA THR A 409 -10.83 -22.29 -4.75
C THR A 409 -12.16 -22.40 -5.50
N PRO A 410 -12.37 -23.45 -6.30
CA PRO A 410 -13.66 -23.66 -6.96
C PRO A 410 -14.86 -23.76 -6.00
N TRP A 411 -14.61 -23.95 -4.69
CA TRP A 411 -15.62 -24.10 -3.65
C TRP A 411 -15.77 -22.90 -2.72
N GLY A 412 -14.96 -21.87 -2.94
CA GLY A 412 -15.04 -20.61 -2.21
C GLY A 412 -13.69 -20.08 -1.77
N GLU A 413 -13.76 -18.96 -1.06
CA GLU A 413 -12.60 -18.27 -0.49
C GLU A 413 -12.06 -19.08 0.69
N MET A 414 -10.76 -19.38 0.64
CA MET A 414 -10.00 -19.92 1.76
C MET A 414 -9.15 -18.83 2.39
N THR A 415 -8.99 -18.92 3.71
CA THR A 415 -8.12 -18.03 4.47
C THR A 415 -7.12 -18.85 5.26
N LEU A 416 -5.86 -18.46 5.16
CA LEU A 416 -4.75 -18.91 5.97
C LEU A 416 -4.40 -17.79 6.95
N VAL A 417 -4.39 -18.10 8.24
CA VAL A 417 -3.99 -17.20 9.33
C VAL A 417 -2.81 -17.84 10.04
N MET A 418 -1.73 -17.10 10.18
CA MET A 418 -0.53 -17.55 10.89
C MET A 418 -0.39 -16.75 12.19
N SER A 419 -0.28 -17.46 13.31
CA SER A 419 -0.05 -16.86 14.63
C SER A 419 1.42 -16.95 14.98
N THR A 420 1.98 -15.86 15.50
CA THR A 420 3.43 -15.75 15.75
C THR A 420 3.69 -15.39 17.21
N ASP A 421 4.78 -15.92 17.77
CA ASP A 421 5.32 -15.51 19.07
C ASP A 421 6.80 -15.17 18.91
N GLY A 422 7.12 -13.88 19.04
CA GLY A 422 8.44 -13.36 18.72
C GLY A 422 8.84 -13.64 17.27
N GLU A 423 9.88 -14.45 17.09
CA GLU A 423 10.44 -14.80 15.78
C GLU A 423 10.01 -16.20 15.28
N VAL A 424 9.00 -16.81 15.90
CA VAL A 424 8.56 -18.18 15.58
C VAL A 424 7.07 -18.23 15.25
N LEU A 425 6.72 -19.04 14.25
CA LEU A 425 5.35 -19.43 13.90
C LEU A 425 4.84 -20.45 14.93
N THR A 426 3.77 -20.13 15.66
CA THR A 426 3.23 -21.01 16.71
C THR A 426 1.99 -21.78 16.29
N GLU A 427 1.18 -21.20 15.40
CA GLU A 427 -0.05 -21.82 14.94
C GLU A 427 -0.38 -21.42 13.51
N ILE A 428 -1.00 -22.33 12.77
CA ILE A 428 -1.56 -22.07 11.44
C ILE A 428 -3.03 -22.43 11.45
N ALA A 429 -3.90 -21.53 11.03
CA ALA A 429 -5.31 -21.82 10.82
C ALA A 429 -5.67 -21.66 9.34
N LEU A 430 -6.11 -22.74 8.70
CA LEU A 430 -6.57 -22.76 7.32
C LEU A 430 -8.04 -23.17 7.29
N GLY A 431 -8.86 -22.51 6.49
CA GLY A 431 -10.22 -22.97 6.25
C GLY A 431 -11.01 -22.10 5.29
N TRP A 432 -12.19 -22.58 4.91
CA TRP A 432 -13.13 -21.77 4.14
C TRP A 432 -13.74 -20.68 5.01
N LYS A 433 -13.96 -19.52 4.41
CA LYS A 433 -14.74 -18.46 5.02
C LYS A 433 -16.16 -18.97 5.24
N SER A 434 -16.58 -19.06 6.50
CA SER A 434 -17.97 -19.37 6.82
C SER A 434 -18.83 -18.27 6.20
N ARG A 435 -19.78 -18.66 5.34
CA ARG A 435 -20.86 -17.76 4.94
C ARG A 435 -21.81 -17.53 6.09
#